data_AF-A0A834YLW0-F1
#
_entry.id   AF-A0A834YLW0-F1
#
_cell.length_a   1.000
_cell.length_b   1.000
_cell.length_c   1.000
_cell.angle_alpha   90.00
_cell.angle_beta   90.00
_cell.angle_gamma   90.00
#
_symmetry.space_group_name_H-M   'P 1'
#
loop_
_entity.id
_entity.type
_entity.pdbx_description
1 polymer ?
#
loop_
_entity_poly.entity_id
_entity_poly.type
_entity_poly.pdbx_seq_one_letter_code
_entity_poly.pdbx_strand_id
1 'polypeptide(L)'
;MAAPRVLGAFLLIVMLLHTVLAKPSEDKGGKGSDGQAFEFIQHLKGCHKGQTVQGLHELKLYLEKFGYLNYGASNNHSFAHAHANDDEFDDLLESAIKTYQLNYHLKVTGSLDSQTVKEMMMPRCGVPDITNGTTSMRSGKKKHHHGPNSLHTVSHYSFFPRRQRWPASKTHLTYRFHSSVQVSSIDSLRSVCSQAFARWAQVTHFTFQEVQGSNTADMVIGFHRGDHGDGAPFDGPSGTVAHAAAPTDGRFHYDADESWSTNPSQGVMDLESVAVHEIGHLLGLGHSSVTGAIMYPTIPSGVTKRQLHGDDIQGIRTLYALVQGLHELKLYLEKFGYLNYGASNNHSFAHAHANDDEFDDLLESAIKTYQLNYHLKVTGSLDSQTVKEMMMPRCGVPDITNGTTSMRSGKKKHHGPNSLHTVSHYSFFPRRQRWPASKTHLTYRFHSSVQVSSIDSLRSVCSQAFARWAQVTHFTFQEVQGSNTADMVIGFHRGDHGDGAPFDGPSGTVAHAAAPTDGRFHYDADESWSTNPSQGVMDLESVAVHEIGHLLGLGHSSVPGAIMFPIIPSGVTKRELHGDEIQGIRTLYGTSNY
;
A
#
# COMPACT_ATOMS: atom_id res chain seq x y z
N MET A 1 -87.37 10.15 43.71
CA MET A 1 -86.40 10.23 44.82
C MET A 1 -85.19 11.02 44.34
N ALA A 2 -84.74 11.96 45.18
CA ALA A 2 -83.43 12.61 45.28
C ALA A 2 -82.74 13.18 44.00
N ALA A 3 -82.58 14.51 44.01
CA ALA A 3 -81.49 15.28 43.38
C ALA A 3 -80.30 15.41 44.38
N PRO A 4 -79.22 16.22 44.19
CA PRO A 4 -78.77 17.01 43.03
C PRO A 4 -77.21 17.05 42.79
N ARG A 5 -76.81 17.67 41.67
CA ARG A 5 -75.72 18.68 41.48
C ARG A 5 -74.28 18.49 42.02
N VAL A 6 -73.31 18.72 41.10
CA VAL A 6 -72.25 19.77 41.08
C VAL A 6 -70.74 19.37 41.13
N LEU A 7 -70.07 19.83 40.05
CA LEU A 7 -68.70 20.36 39.81
C LEU A 7 -67.41 19.52 39.91
N GLY A 8 -66.57 19.69 38.88
CA GLY A 8 -65.10 19.55 38.95
C GLY A 8 -64.39 19.49 37.59
N ALA A 9 -64.21 20.63 36.91
CA ALA A 9 -63.38 20.83 35.70
C ALA A 9 -61.86 20.86 36.07
N PHE A 10 -60.86 20.53 35.24
CA PHE A 10 -60.27 21.18 34.04
C PHE A 10 -59.02 20.30 33.71
N LEU A 11 -58.43 20.17 32.52
CA LEU A 11 -57.73 21.18 31.73
C LEU A 11 -57.16 20.48 30.46
N LEU A 12 -57.48 20.95 29.25
CA LEU A 12 -56.65 20.65 28.06
C LEU A 12 -56.62 21.92 27.20
N ILE A 13 -55.46 22.56 27.22
CA ILE A 13 -55.15 23.81 26.55
C ILE A 13 -54.95 23.51 25.06
N VAL A 14 -55.80 24.10 24.23
CA VAL A 14 -55.54 24.31 22.79
C VAL A 14 -54.83 25.66 22.68
N MET A 15 -53.58 25.66 22.22
CA MET A 15 -52.93 26.88 21.75
C MET A 15 -52.96 26.91 20.22
N LEU A 16 -53.66 27.92 19.69
CA LEU A 16 -53.48 28.44 18.34
C LEU A 16 -52.05 28.95 18.17
N LEU A 17 -51.43 28.64 17.02
CA LEU A 17 -50.45 29.54 16.43
C LEU A 17 -50.85 29.88 14.99
N HIS A 18 -50.70 31.16 14.68
CA HIS A 18 -51.29 31.86 13.56
C HIS A 18 -50.63 31.51 12.22
N THR A 19 -51.47 31.46 11.20
CA THR A 19 -51.11 31.47 9.78
C THR A 19 -50.46 32.80 9.40
N VAL A 20 -49.22 32.76 8.93
CA VAL A 20 -48.64 33.83 8.11
C VAL A 20 -48.63 33.34 6.67
N LEU A 21 -49.47 33.96 5.85
CA LEU A 21 -49.45 33.85 4.40
C LEU A 21 -48.12 34.44 3.89
N ALA A 22 -47.17 33.59 3.53
CA ALA A 22 -46.06 33.98 2.66
C ALA A 22 -46.55 33.89 1.21
N LYS A 23 -46.50 35.02 0.50
CA LYS A 23 -46.71 35.08 -0.96
C LYS A 23 -45.77 34.08 -1.64
N PRO A 24 -46.22 33.33 -2.66
CA PRO A 24 -45.30 32.60 -3.50
C PRO A 24 -44.45 33.61 -4.26
N SER A 25 -43.14 33.56 -4.08
CA SER A 25 -42.22 34.19 -5.03
C SER A 25 -42.43 33.50 -6.36
N GLU A 26 -42.74 34.28 -7.40
CA GLU A 26 -42.67 33.86 -8.79
C GLU A 26 -41.25 33.37 -9.06
N ASP A 27 -41.05 32.07 -8.87
CA ASP A 27 -39.91 31.39 -9.45
C ASP A 27 -40.15 31.38 -10.95
N LYS A 28 -39.29 32.10 -11.68
CA LYS A 28 -39.30 32.09 -13.13
C LYS A 28 -38.80 30.71 -13.56
N GLY A 29 -39.71 29.74 -13.51
CA GLY A 29 -39.60 28.47 -14.20
C GLY A 29 -39.40 28.75 -15.68
N GLY A 30 -38.13 28.76 -16.07
CA GLY A 30 -37.72 28.65 -17.45
C GLY A 30 -38.30 27.36 -18.01
N LYS A 31 -39.12 27.52 -19.05
CA LYS A 31 -39.66 26.48 -19.93
C LYS A 31 -38.59 25.43 -20.27
N GLY A 32 -39.03 24.18 -20.34
CA GLY A 32 -38.18 23.03 -20.58
C GLY A 32 -37.36 23.03 -21.88
N SER A 33 -36.35 22.18 -21.83
CA SER A 33 -35.75 21.48 -22.96
C SER A 33 -35.60 20.05 -22.45
N ASP A 34 -36.25 19.01 -22.95
CA ASP A 34 -35.91 18.24 -24.18
C ASP A 34 -34.41 18.20 -24.59
N GLY A 35 -33.49 18.78 -23.81
CA GLY A 35 -32.05 18.85 -24.12
C GLY A 35 -31.26 17.82 -23.33
N GLN A 36 -30.24 17.23 -23.96
CA GLN A 36 -29.37 16.25 -23.31
C GLN A 36 -28.45 16.96 -22.31
N ALA A 37 -28.25 16.39 -21.12
CA ALA A 37 -27.29 16.91 -20.16
C ALA A 37 -25.88 16.98 -20.78
N PHE A 38 -25.16 18.05 -20.44
CA PHE A 38 -23.87 18.47 -21.03
C PHE A 38 -23.91 18.97 -22.49
N GLU A 39 -25.05 18.94 -23.19
CA GLU A 39 -25.14 19.41 -24.59
C GLU A 39 -24.77 20.89 -24.75
N PHE A 40 -25.00 21.71 -23.70
CA PHE A 40 -24.65 23.13 -23.68
C PHE A 40 -23.16 23.40 -24.00
N ILE A 41 -22.25 22.45 -23.70
CA ILE A 41 -20.82 22.56 -23.93
C ILE A 41 -20.50 22.67 -25.43
N GLN A 42 -21.35 22.12 -26.30
CA GLN A 42 -21.18 22.20 -27.75
C GLN A 42 -21.12 23.65 -28.24
N HIS A 43 -21.88 24.55 -27.63
CA HIS A 43 -21.92 25.98 -27.98
C HIS A 43 -20.64 26.73 -27.57
N LEU A 44 -19.87 26.16 -26.64
CA LEU A 44 -18.61 26.75 -26.13
C LEU A 44 -17.39 26.28 -26.94
N LYS A 45 -17.59 25.49 -28.00
CA LYS A 45 -16.51 24.98 -28.84
C LYS A 45 -15.67 26.11 -29.44
N GLY A 46 -14.36 26.05 -29.21
CA GLY A 46 -13.38 27.04 -29.63
C GLY A 46 -13.10 28.13 -28.60
N CYS A 47 -13.83 28.15 -27.48
CA CYS A 47 -13.58 29.11 -26.40
C CYS A 47 -12.19 28.90 -25.80
N HIS A 48 -11.53 30.00 -25.47
CA HIS A 48 -10.20 30.06 -24.89
C HIS A 48 -10.05 31.28 -23.98
N LYS A 49 -8.95 31.28 -23.21
CA LYS A 49 -8.66 32.31 -22.22
C LYS A 49 -8.75 33.74 -22.76
N GLY A 50 -9.35 34.62 -21.96
CA GLY A 50 -9.53 36.04 -22.26
C GLY A 50 -10.84 36.35 -23.01
N GLN A 51 -11.67 35.35 -23.28
CA GLN A 51 -13.00 35.53 -23.84
C GLN A 51 -14.07 35.52 -22.75
N THR A 52 -15.14 36.28 -22.96
CA THR A 52 -16.37 36.22 -22.15
C THR A 52 -17.47 35.69 -23.05
N VAL A 53 -18.00 34.51 -22.75
CA VAL A 53 -18.97 33.80 -23.58
C VAL A 53 -20.07 33.24 -22.70
N GLN A 54 -21.31 33.64 -23.00
CA GLN A 54 -22.48 33.17 -22.28
C GLN A 54 -22.51 31.63 -22.26
N GLY A 55 -22.62 31.04 -21.08
CA GLY A 55 -22.59 29.58 -20.90
C GLY A 55 -21.32 29.06 -20.21
N LEU A 56 -20.32 29.91 -19.99
CA LEU A 56 -19.05 29.50 -19.39
C LEU A 56 -19.16 29.25 -17.89
N HIS A 57 -20.09 29.92 -17.20
CA HIS A 57 -20.33 29.63 -15.78
C HIS A 57 -20.86 28.20 -15.57
N GLU A 58 -21.70 27.66 -16.48
CA GLU A 58 -22.15 26.27 -16.41
C GLU A 58 -21.01 25.27 -16.65
N LEU A 59 -20.02 25.62 -17.50
CA LEU A 59 -18.81 24.82 -17.66
C LEU A 59 -17.94 24.83 -16.40
N LYS A 60 -17.87 25.96 -15.69
CA LYS A 60 -17.16 26.06 -14.41
C LYS A 60 -17.81 25.13 -13.38
N LEU A 61 -19.14 25.11 -13.30
CA LEU A 61 -19.89 24.18 -12.44
C LEU A 61 -19.64 22.72 -12.82
N TYR A 62 -19.61 22.38 -14.11
CA TYR A 62 -19.23 21.05 -14.59
C TYR A 62 -17.83 20.64 -14.11
N LEU A 63 -16.84 21.51 -14.28
CA LEU A 63 -15.45 21.22 -13.90
C LEU A 63 -15.28 21.17 -12.38
N GLU A 64 -16.03 21.97 -11.63
CA GLU A 64 -16.08 21.92 -10.17
C GLU A 64 -16.69 20.61 -9.66
N LYS A 65 -17.82 20.16 -10.26
CA LYS A 65 -18.47 18.88 -9.94
C LYS A 65 -17.50 17.69 -10.02
N PHE A 66 -16.63 17.67 -11.03
CA PHE A 66 -15.63 16.61 -11.22
C PHE A 66 -14.25 16.91 -10.60
N GLY A 67 -14.12 18.02 -9.87
CA GLY A 67 -12.95 18.39 -9.06
C GLY A 67 -11.80 19.06 -9.80
N TYR A 68 -11.99 19.43 -11.08
CA TYR A 68 -10.98 20.13 -11.89
C TYR A 68 -10.82 21.60 -11.55
N LEU A 69 -11.85 22.20 -10.95
CA LEU A 69 -11.91 23.62 -10.64
C LEU A 69 -12.35 23.83 -9.19
N ASN A 70 -11.72 24.77 -8.48
CA ASN A 70 -12.10 25.14 -7.13
C ASN A 70 -11.74 26.61 -6.89
N TYR A 71 -12.73 27.50 -6.99
CA TYR A 71 -12.55 28.92 -6.69
C TYR A 71 -12.47 29.20 -5.18
N GLY A 72 -13.08 28.35 -4.35
CA GLY A 72 -13.11 28.47 -2.88
C GLY A 72 -11.75 28.30 -2.20
N ALA A 73 -10.73 27.78 -2.89
CA ALA A 73 -9.36 27.69 -2.39
C ALA A 73 -8.60 29.04 -2.40
N SER A 74 -9.19 30.09 -2.97
CA SER A 74 -8.60 31.44 -2.97
C SER A 74 -8.79 32.14 -1.63
N ASN A 75 -7.71 32.76 -1.10
CA ASN A 75 -7.72 33.53 0.15
C ASN A 75 -8.58 34.81 0.08
N ASN A 76 -9.17 35.13 -1.08
CA ASN A 76 -10.03 36.29 -1.26
C ASN A 76 -11.43 35.86 -1.70
N HIS A 77 -12.31 35.63 -0.72
CA HIS A 77 -13.68 35.13 -0.92
C HIS A 77 -14.53 35.98 -1.86
N SER A 78 -14.31 37.31 -1.92
CA SER A 78 -15.05 38.20 -2.83
C SER A 78 -14.67 38.01 -4.30
N PHE A 79 -13.37 37.81 -4.57
CA PHE A 79 -12.83 37.55 -5.90
C PHE A 79 -13.22 36.15 -6.40
N ALA A 80 -13.13 35.15 -5.52
CA ALA A 80 -13.53 33.78 -5.81
C ALA A 80 -15.01 33.67 -6.22
N HIS A 81 -15.91 34.33 -5.48
CA HIS A 81 -17.35 34.22 -5.70
C HIS A 81 -17.82 34.98 -6.95
N ALA A 82 -17.09 36.04 -7.35
CA ALA A 82 -17.36 36.78 -8.58
C ALA A 82 -16.96 35.95 -9.82
N HIS A 83 -15.76 35.37 -9.83
CA HIS A 83 -15.26 34.60 -10.97
C HIS A 83 -15.83 33.19 -11.10
N ALA A 84 -16.32 32.59 -10.00
CA ALA A 84 -17.02 31.31 -10.07
C ALA A 84 -18.34 31.40 -10.86
N ASN A 85 -19.01 32.56 -10.81
CA ASN A 85 -20.35 32.77 -11.34
C ASN A 85 -20.39 33.65 -12.60
N ASP A 86 -19.23 34.07 -13.12
CA ASP A 86 -19.16 34.83 -14.36
C ASP A 86 -18.90 33.93 -15.58
N ASP A 87 -19.15 34.52 -16.75
CA ASP A 87 -18.91 33.90 -18.05
C ASP A 87 -17.50 34.20 -18.60
N GLU A 88 -16.53 34.59 -17.76
CA GLU A 88 -15.14 34.84 -18.19
C GLU A 88 -14.33 33.55 -18.25
N PHE A 89 -13.60 33.35 -19.35
CA PHE A 89 -12.60 32.31 -19.48
C PHE A 89 -11.27 32.78 -18.84
N ASP A 90 -11.16 32.58 -17.54
CA ASP A 90 -10.03 33.00 -16.72
C ASP A 90 -8.86 31.99 -16.70
N ASP A 91 -7.82 32.33 -15.93
CA ASP A 91 -6.62 31.51 -15.71
C ASP A 91 -6.91 30.15 -15.04
N LEU A 92 -7.89 30.12 -14.14
CA LEU A 92 -8.25 28.93 -13.38
C LEU A 92 -9.01 27.94 -14.29
N LEU A 93 -9.92 28.44 -15.12
CA LEU A 93 -10.64 27.65 -16.11
C LEU A 93 -9.68 27.09 -17.17
N GLU A 94 -8.72 27.88 -17.66
CA GLU A 94 -7.69 27.39 -18.58
C GLU A 94 -6.89 26.24 -17.96
N SER A 95 -6.50 26.39 -16.69
CA SER A 95 -5.73 25.38 -15.94
C SER A 95 -6.55 24.10 -15.69
N ALA A 96 -7.84 24.24 -15.39
CA ALA A 96 -8.77 23.13 -15.23
C ALA A 96 -8.93 22.35 -16.54
N ILE A 97 -9.14 23.05 -17.67
CA ILE A 97 -9.25 22.42 -19.00
C ILE A 97 -7.97 21.70 -19.39
N LYS A 98 -6.79 22.29 -19.15
CA LYS A 98 -5.50 21.60 -19.38
C LYS A 98 -5.39 20.32 -18.55
N THR A 99 -5.86 20.37 -17.30
CA THR A 99 -5.83 19.21 -16.40
C THR A 99 -6.79 18.12 -16.88
N TYR A 100 -8.00 18.49 -17.29
CA TYR A 100 -8.98 17.60 -17.90
C TYR A 100 -8.41 16.93 -19.15
N GLN A 101 -7.95 17.70 -20.13
CA GLN A 101 -7.37 17.18 -21.37
C GLN A 101 -6.28 16.15 -21.10
N LEU A 102 -5.41 16.43 -20.14
CA LEU A 102 -4.31 15.54 -19.81
C LEU A 102 -4.73 14.29 -19.01
N ASN A 103 -5.85 14.31 -18.26
CA ASN A 103 -6.45 13.12 -17.64
C ASN A 103 -7.09 12.18 -18.67
N TYR A 104 -7.66 12.76 -19.72
CA TYR A 104 -8.34 12.06 -20.81
C TYR A 104 -7.42 11.75 -22.01
N HIS A 105 -6.11 11.93 -21.85
CA HIS A 105 -5.11 11.71 -22.90
C HIS A 105 -5.36 12.49 -24.21
N LEU A 106 -6.01 13.64 -24.11
CA LEU A 106 -6.23 14.58 -25.20
C LEU A 106 -5.00 15.49 -25.39
N LYS A 107 -4.95 16.18 -26.53
CA LYS A 107 -3.96 17.24 -26.74
C LYS A 107 -4.22 18.38 -25.75
N VAL A 108 -3.20 18.74 -24.98
CA VAL A 108 -3.30 19.84 -24.00
C VAL A 108 -3.23 21.18 -24.73
N THR A 109 -4.39 21.77 -24.98
CA THR A 109 -4.53 23.08 -25.65
C THR A 109 -4.90 24.19 -24.67
N GLY A 110 -5.57 23.86 -23.55
CA GLY A 110 -6.17 24.85 -22.65
C GLY A 110 -7.36 25.59 -23.26
N SER A 111 -7.89 25.09 -24.37
CA SER A 111 -9.07 25.63 -25.06
C SER A 111 -10.10 24.52 -25.23
N LEU A 112 -11.37 24.88 -25.41
CA LEU A 112 -12.45 23.93 -25.70
C LEU A 112 -12.42 23.48 -27.17
N ASP A 113 -11.38 22.76 -27.56
CA ASP A 113 -11.28 22.18 -28.90
C ASP A 113 -12.31 21.06 -29.15
N SER A 114 -12.45 20.66 -30.42
CA SER A 114 -13.45 19.67 -30.84
C SER A 114 -13.37 18.34 -30.09
N GLN A 115 -12.16 17.90 -29.72
CA GLN A 115 -11.98 16.62 -29.02
C GLN A 115 -12.35 16.76 -27.56
N THR A 116 -11.95 17.85 -26.92
CA THR A 116 -12.28 18.17 -25.53
C THR A 116 -13.78 18.28 -25.33
N VAL A 117 -14.48 19.03 -26.19
CA VAL A 117 -15.94 19.17 -26.15
C VAL A 117 -16.62 17.82 -26.34
N LYS A 118 -16.17 17.01 -27.31
CA LYS A 118 -16.73 15.68 -27.55
C LYS A 118 -16.58 14.76 -26.32
N GLU A 119 -15.42 14.79 -25.66
CA GLU A 119 -15.18 13.99 -24.44
C GLU A 119 -16.05 14.46 -23.27
N MET A 120 -16.15 15.78 -23.05
CA MET A 120 -16.93 16.37 -21.95
C MET A 120 -18.43 16.10 -22.06
N MET A 121 -18.95 15.98 -23.29
CA MET A 121 -20.35 15.68 -23.57
C MET A 121 -20.70 14.19 -23.47
N MET A 122 -19.72 13.29 -23.33
CA MET A 122 -20.03 11.86 -23.21
C MET A 122 -20.65 11.53 -21.85
N PRO A 123 -21.64 10.62 -21.81
CA PRO A 123 -22.17 10.11 -20.56
C PRO A 123 -21.06 9.49 -19.70
N ARG A 124 -21.11 9.72 -18.40
CA ARG A 124 -20.03 9.34 -17.48
C ARG A 124 -20.51 9.06 -16.06
N CYS A 125 -19.65 8.42 -15.28
CA CYS A 125 -19.80 8.30 -13.84
C CYS A 125 -19.75 9.69 -13.16
N GLY A 126 -20.56 9.85 -12.11
CA GLY A 126 -20.67 11.05 -11.28
C GLY A 126 -19.59 11.20 -10.21
N VAL A 127 -18.76 10.18 -9.98
CA VAL A 127 -17.67 10.25 -9.00
C VAL A 127 -16.60 11.26 -9.48
N PRO A 128 -16.09 12.17 -8.62
CA PRO A 128 -15.08 13.14 -9.03
C PRO A 128 -13.75 12.50 -9.45
N ASP A 129 -13.13 13.04 -10.52
CA ASP A 129 -11.80 12.60 -10.98
C ASP A 129 -10.66 13.13 -10.09
N ILE A 130 -10.93 14.21 -9.36
CA ILE A 130 -9.98 14.88 -8.48
C ILE A 130 -10.65 15.15 -7.15
N THR A 131 -10.08 14.63 -6.07
CA THR A 131 -10.56 14.86 -4.71
C THR A 131 -9.40 15.40 -3.87
N ASN A 132 -9.61 16.53 -3.18
CA ASN A 132 -8.58 17.20 -2.39
C ASN A 132 -7.25 17.41 -3.14
N GLY A 133 -7.33 17.81 -4.42
CA GLY A 133 -6.17 18.04 -5.29
C GLY A 133 -5.44 16.78 -5.76
N THR A 134 -5.91 15.59 -5.38
CA THR A 134 -5.36 14.30 -5.81
C THR A 134 -6.21 13.73 -6.93
N THR A 135 -5.61 13.48 -8.09
CA THR A 135 -6.32 12.92 -9.25
C THR A 135 -6.30 11.39 -9.24
N SER A 136 -7.45 10.77 -9.50
CA SER A 136 -7.60 9.33 -9.74
C SER A 136 -7.00 8.91 -11.08
N MET A 137 -7.04 9.80 -12.07
CA MET A 137 -6.65 9.53 -13.46
C MET A 137 -5.13 9.64 -13.74
N ARG A 138 -4.27 9.79 -12.73
CA ARG A 138 -2.80 9.86 -12.94
C ARG A 138 -1.94 9.26 -11.86
N SER A 139 -2.44 8.23 -11.19
CA SER A 139 -1.57 7.33 -10.45
C SER A 139 -0.37 6.97 -11.34
N GLY A 140 0.87 7.15 -10.87
CA GLY A 140 2.09 6.78 -11.60
C GLY A 140 2.86 7.84 -12.40
N LYS A 141 2.32 9.03 -12.74
CA LYS A 141 3.13 10.11 -13.37
C LYS A 141 3.76 11.04 -12.31
N LYS A 142 4.71 10.55 -11.52
CA LYS A 142 5.59 11.44 -10.72
C LYS A 142 6.66 12.07 -11.64
N LYS A 143 6.97 13.35 -11.40
CA LYS A 143 7.89 14.17 -12.19
C LYS A 143 9.21 13.46 -12.48
N HIS A 144 9.62 13.51 -13.75
CA HIS A 144 10.84 12.91 -14.29
C HIS A 144 12.10 13.38 -13.54
N HIS A 145 12.86 12.42 -12.99
CA HIS A 145 14.32 12.53 -12.95
C HIS A 145 14.87 11.61 -14.04
N HIS A 146 15.51 12.20 -15.04
CA HIS A 146 16.09 11.47 -16.17
C HIS A 146 17.27 10.60 -15.71
N GLY A 147 17.09 9.28 -15.76
CA GLY A 147 18.16 8.28 -15.74
C GLY A 147 17.96 7.30 -16.90
N PRO A 148 18.97 7.01 -17.73
CA PRO A 148 18.78 6.41 -19.06
C PRO A 148 18.60 4.88 -19.04
N ASN A 149 17.95 4.29 -18.03
CA ASN A 149 17.68 2.84 -17.96
C ASN A 149 16.52 2.47 -16.99
N SER A 150 15.41 3.23 -17.03
CA SER A 150 14.23 2.92 -16.21
C SER A 150 13.09 2.38 -17.08
N LEU A 151 12.87 1.06 -17.02
CA LEU A 151 11.58 0.48 -17.42
C LEU A 151 10.57 0.78 -16.31
N HIS A 152 9.76 1.81 -16.54
CA HIS A 152 8.73 2.29 -15.62
C HIS A 152 7.45 1.45 -15.75
N THR A 153 7.13 0.64 -14.74
CA THR A 153 5.75 0.16 -14.53
C THR A 153 4.98 1.28 -13.83
N VAL A 154 4.26 2.09 -14.61
CA VAL A 154 3.35 3.12 -14.13
C VAL A 154 2.03 2.42 -13.81
N SER A 155 1.61 2.36 -12.54
CA SER A 155 0.27 1.87 -12.17
C SER A 155 -0.79 2.88 -12.64
N HIS A 156 -1.78 2.47 -13.43
CA HIS A 156 -2.79 3.40 -13.97
C HIS A 156 -4.08 3.46 -13.14
N TYR A 157 -4.28 2.50 -12.23
CA TYR A 157 -5.36 2.46 -11.24
C TYR A 157 -5.13 3.41 -10.07
N SER A 158 -6.21 3.81 -9.41
CA SER A 158 -6.19 4.68 -8.24
C SER A 158 -7.18 4.22 -7.16
N PHE A 159 -7.17 4.92 -6.02
CA PHE A 159 -8.02 4.63 -4.87
C PHE A 159 -8.65 5.93 -4.36
N PHE A 160 -9.77 5.81 -3.65
CA PHE A 160 -10.31 6.93 -2.89
C PHE A 160 -9.29 7.47 -1.85
N PRO A 161 -9.45 8.73 -1.39
CA PRO A 161 -8.58 9.30 -0.37
C PRO A 161 -8.39 8.36 0.83
N ARG A 162 -7.15 8.27 1.33
CA ARG A 162 -6.76 7.35 2.41
C ARG A 162 -6.95 5.86 2.09
N ARG A 163 -7.08 5.49 0.81
CA ARG A 163 -7.28 4.10 0.36
C ARG A 163 -8.48 3.44 1.05
N GLN A 164 -9.59 4.16 1.13
CA GLN A 164 -10.84 3.67 1.70
C GLN A 164 -11.21 2.30 1.11
N ARG A 165 -11.46 1.34 2.00
CA ARG A 165 -11.71 -0.07 1.69
C ARG A 165 -12.57 -0.71 2.77
N TRP A 166 -13.20 -1.84 2.46
CA TRP A 166 -13.88 -2.64 3.49
C TRP A 166 -12.88 -3.18 4.52
N PRO A 167 -13.26 -3.29 5.81
CA PRO A 167 -12.39 -3.87 6.83
C PRO A 167 -11.94 -5.28 6.45
N ALA A 168 -10.72 -5.67 6.82
CA ALA A 168 -10.18 -7.01 6.48
C ALA A 168 -11.04 -8.16 7.03
N SER A 169 -11.72 -7.97 8.16
CA SER A 169 -12.66 -8.93 8.74
C SER A 169 -13.96 -9.09 7.94
N LYS A 170 -14.24 -8.20 6.98
CA LYS A 170 -15.52 -8.09 6.29
C LYS A 170 -15.43 -8.70 4.89
N THR A 171 -15.29 -10.02 4.82
CA THR A 171 -15.16 -10.76 3.55
C THR A 171 -16.50 -11.15 2.92
N HIS A 172 -17.59 -11.04 3.67
CA HIS A 172 -18.94 -11.29 3.19
C HIS A 172 -19.74 -10.00 3.16
N LEU A 173 -19.99 -9.47 1.96
CA LEU A 173 -20.67 -8.20 1.72
C LEU A 173 -22.11 -8.45 1.28
N THR A 174 -23.06 -7.85 1.99
CA THR A 174 -24.48 -7.94 1.67
C THR A 174 -24.94 -6.71 0.90
N TYR A 175 -25.86 -6.90 -0.04
CA TYR A 175 -26.46 -5.79 -0.77
C TYR A 175 -27.98 -5.92 -0.82
N ARG A 176 -28.68 -4.80 -0.97
CA ARG A 176 -30.13 -4.77 -1.19
C ARG A 176 -30.51 -3.70 -2.18
N PHE A 177 -31.72 -3.82 -2.73
CA PHE A 177 -32.27 -2.86 -3.68
C PHE A 177 -33.24 -1.88 -3.01
N HIS A 178 -33.07 -0.59 -3.29
CA HIS A 178 -34.00 0.45 -2.86
C HIS A 178 -33.95 1.64 -3.82
N SER A 179 -35.03 1.84 -4.57
CA SER A 179 -35.16 2.94 -5.54
C SER A 179 -36.17 3.97 -5.02
N SER A 180 -35.93 5.26 -5.24
CA SER A 180 -36.93 6.30 -4.95
C SER A 180 -38.01 6.41 -6.02
N VAL A 181 -37.77 5.80 -7.19
CA VAL A 181 -38.70 5.77 -8.32
C VAL A 181 -38.95 4.33 -8.79
N GLN A 182 -40.14 4.08 -9.33
CA GLN A 182 -40.46 2.80 -9.95
C GLN A 182 -39.88 2.76 -11.37
N VAL A 183 -39.05 1.75 -11.66
CA VAL A 183 -38.46 1.53 -12.99
C VAL A 183 -38.75 0.10 -13.42
N SER A 184 -39.23 -0.09 -14.65
CA SER A 184 -39.64 -1.39 -15.21
C SER A 184 -38.48 -2.40 -15.37
N SER A 185 -37.24 -1.96 -15.16
CA SER A 185 -36.01 -2.75 -15.31
C SER A 185 -35.57 -3.47 -14.02
N ILE A 186 -36.34 -3.41 -12.92
CA ILE A 186 -35.93 -3.98 -11.62
C ILE A 186 -35.63 -5.49 -11.66
N ASP A 187 -36.38 -6.27 -12.45
CA ASP A 187 -36.11 -7.71 -12.59
C ASP A 187 -34.78 -7.96 -13.33
N SER A 188 -34.45 -7.10 -14.29
CA SER A 188 -33.14 -7.12 -14.96
C SER A 188 -32.02 -6.65 -14.03
N LEU A 189 -32.30 -5.67 -13.16
CA LEU A 189 -31.32 -5.09 -12.22
C LEU A 189 -30.75 -6.15 -11.26
N ARG A 190 -31.60 -7.02 -10.70
CA ARG A 190 -31.13 -8.10 -9.80
C ARG A 190 -30.13 -9.02 -10.48
N SER A 191 -30.50 -9.52 -11.66
CA SER A 191 -29.63 -10.40 -12.46
C SER A 191 -28.32 -9.70 -12.84
N VAL A 192 -28.42 -8.44 -13.30
CA VAL A 192 -27.26 -7.63 -13.69
C VAL A 192 -26.30 -7.39 -12.53
N CYS A 193 -26.78 -6.95 -11.37
CA CYS A 193 -25.94 -6.73 -10.21
C CYS A 193 -25.33 -8.04 -9.71
N SER A 194 -26.07 -9.15 -9.72
CA SER A 194 -25.53 -10.47 -9.39
C SER A 194 -24.36 -10.86 -10.30
N GLN A 195 -24.48 -10.65 -11.62
CA GLN A 195 -23.41 -10.90 -12.58
C GLN A 195 -22.23 -9.95 -12.38
N ALA A 196 -22.47 -8.68 -12.08
CA ALA A 196 -21.42 -7.69 -11.84
C ALA A 196 -20.63 -8.02 -10.56
N PHE A 197 -21.30 -8.35 -9.46
CA PHE A 197 -20.65 -8.85 -8.24
C PHE A 197 -19.88 -10.15 -8.48
N ALA A 198 -20.42 -11.08 -9.27
CA ALA A 198 -19.72 -12.32 -9.61
C ALA A 198 -18.38 -12.07 -10.31
N ARG A 199 -18.27 -11.02 -11.15
CA ARG A 199 -16.98 -10.66 -11.79
C ARG A 199 -15.96 -10.16 -10.79
N TRP A 200 -16.36 -9.29 -9.86
CA TRP A 200 -15.47 -8.80 -8.81
C TRP A 200 -15.09 -9.92 -7.83
N ALA A 201 -16.01 -10.84 -7.52
CA ALA A 201 -15.73 -12.01 -6.69
C ALA A 201 -14.65 -12.92 -7.30
N GLN A 202 -14.55 -13.02 -8.62
CA GLN A 202 -13.51 -13.84 -9.28
C GLN A 202 -12.08 -13.32 -9.07
N VAL A 203 -11.91 -12.04 -8.72
CA VAL A 203 -10.60 -11.39 -8.59
C VAL A 203 -10.35 -10.79 -7.22
N THR A 204 -11.25 -11.04 -6.27
CA THR A 204 -11.17 -10.62 -4.86
C THR A 204 -11.46 -11.79 -3.94
N HIS A 205 -11.36 -11.55 -2.64
CA HIS A 205 -11.74 -12.52 -1.61
C HIS A 205 -13.18 -12.36 -1.14
N PHE A 206 -13.90 -11.37 -1.68
CA PHE A 206 -15.25 -11.07 -1.24
C PHE A 206 -16.25 -12.10 -1.75
N THR A 207 -17.22 -12.39 -0.91
CA THR A 207 -18.46 -13.03 -1.31
C THR A 207 -19.59 -12.03 -1.20
N PHE A 208 -20.55 -12.09 -2.12
CA PHE A 208 -21.65 -11.13 -2.20
C PHE A 208 -22.99 -11.84 -2.06
N GLN A 209 -23.90 -11.29 -1.25
CA GLN A 209 -25.23 -11.85 -1.05
C GLN A 209 -26.31 -10.76 -1.11
N GLU A 210 -27.33 -10.95 -1.96
CA GLU A 210 -28.55 -10.14 -1.90
C GLU A 210 -29.34 -10.50 -0.63
N VAL A 211 -29.72 -9.50 0.17
CA VAL A 211 -30.59 -9.67 1.33
C VAL A 211 -31.95 -9.00 1.09
N GLN A 212 -33.01 -9.64 1.58
CA GLN A 212 -34.39 -9.17 1.45
C GLN A 212 -34.84 -8.35 2.67
N GLY A 213 -35.81 -7.44 2.49
CA GLY A 213 -36.56 -6.79 3.58
C GLY A 213 -35.87 -5.61 4.27
N SER A 214 -36.21 -5.36 5.53
CA SER A 214 -35.71 -4.26 6.38
C SER A 214 -34.33 -4.52 7.00
N ASN A 215 -33.61 -5.54 6.52
CA ASN A 215 -32.29 -5.87 7.01
C ASN A 215 -31.29 -4.79 6.58
N THR A 216 -30.38 -4.42 7.49
CA THR A 216 -29.25 -3.57 7.16
C THR A 216 -28.33 -4.34 6.22
N ALA A 217 -28.02 -3.75 5.07
CA ALA A 217 -27.07 -4.30 4.10
C ALA A 217 -25.83 -3.41 4.07
N ASP A 218 -24.69 -3.98 3.71
CA ASP A 218 -23.45 -3.22 3.51
C ASP A 218 -23.58 -2.25 2.33
N MET A 219 -24.35 -2.63 1.31
CA MET A 219 -24.55 -1.84 0.09
C MET A 219 -26.03 -1.67 -0.24
N VAL A 220 -26.39 -0.49 -0.75
CA VAL A 220 -27.76 -0.16 -1.19
C VAL A 220 -27.71 0.35 -2.62
N ILE A 221 -28.43 -0.36 -3.50
CA ILE A 221 -28.41 -0.12 -4.94
C ILE A 221 -29.81 0.29 -5.42
N GLY A 222 -29.94 1.32 -6.24
CA GLY A 222 -31.25 1.70 -6.76
C GLY A 222 -31.26 2.82 -7.77
N PHE A 223 -32.45 3.07 -8.33
CA PHE A 223 -32.73 4.15 -9.26
C PHE A 223 -33.26 5.39 -8.52
N HIS A 224 -32.73 6.55 -8.89
CA HIS A 224 -33.11 7.85 -8.33
C HIS A 224 -33.20 8.90 -9.46
N ARG A 225 -33.82 10.06 -9.21
CA ARG A 225 -33.88 11.20 -10.16
C ARG A 225 -33.58 12.49 -9.44
N GLY A 226 -32.96 13.44 -10.13
CA GLY A 226 -32.67 14.78 -9.62
C GLY A 226 -32.01 14.75 -8.24
N ASP A 227 -32.38 15.68 -7.37
CA ASP A 227 -31.99 15.64 -5.96
C ASP A 227 -32.66 14.47 -5.23
N HIS A 228 -31.82 13.59 -4.68
CA HIS A 228 -32.23 12.40 -3.95
C HIS A 228 -31.56 12.28 -2.57
N GLY A 229 -31.12 13.42 -2.01
CA GLY A 229 -30.79 13.55 -0.59
C GLY A 229 -29.38 13.10 -0.19
N ASP A 230 -28.48 12.85 -1.15
CA ASP A 230 -27.08 12.52 -0.91
C ASP A 230 -26.09 13.65 -1.23
N GLY A 231 -26.59 14.79 -1.72
CA GLY A 231 -25.77 15.94 -2.13
C GLY A 231 -25.17 15.82 -3.53
N ALA A 232 -25.51 14.78 -4.30
CA ALA A 232 -25.08 14.57 -5.68
C ALA A 232 -26.31 14.41 -6.60
N PRO A 233 -27.07 15.49 -6.88
CA PRO A 233 -28.26 15.41 -7.71
C PRO A 233 -27.93 14.95 -9.14
N PHE A 234 -28.81 14.13 -9.71
CA PHE A 234 -28.75 13.73 -11.12
C PHE A 234 -29.19 14.86 -12.05
N ASP A 235 -28.68 14.85 -13.29
CA ASP A 235 -28.79 15.94 -14.26
C ASP A 235 -29.77 15.67 -15.42
N GLY A 236 -30.52 14.57 -15.35
CA GLY A 236 -31.45 14.17 -16.40
C GLY A 236 -30.74 13.41 -17.52
N PRO A 237 -31.37 13.22 -18.69
CA PRO A 237 -30.86 12.32 -19.71
C PRO A 237 -29.44 12.66 -20.21
N SER A 238 -28.61 11.63 -20.46
CA SER A 238 -27.19 11.68 -20.80
C SER A 238 -26.28 11.94 -19.58
N GLY A 239 -25.51 13.03 -19.60
CA GLY A 239 -24.78 13.55 -18.45
C GLY A 239 -24.13 12.53 -17.49
N THR A 240 -24.60 12.57 -16.26
CA THR A 240 -24.17 11.72 -15.15
C THR A 240 -25.10 10.51 -15.02
N VAL A 241 -24.63 9.34 -15.44
CA VAL A 241 -25.51 8.17 -15.56
C VAL A 241 -25.69 7.37 -14.26
N ALA A 242 -24.71 7.49 -13.35
CA ALA A 242 -24.71 6.83 -12.05
C ALA A 242 -23.60 7.41 -11.16
N HIS A 243 -23.66 7.11 -9.86
CA HIS A 243 -22.54 7.27 -8.95
C HIS A 243 -22.59 6.26 -7.80
N ALA A 244 -21.43 6.02 -7.21
CA ALA A 244 -21.28 5.23 -6.00
C ALA A 244 -20.37 5.89 -4.97
N ALA A 245 -20.62 5.57 -3.70
CA ALA A 245 -19.81 6.01 -2.58
C ALA A 245 -18.68 5.02 -2.29
N ALA A 246 -17.57 5.54 -1.75
CA ALA A 246 -16.46 4.72 -1.29
C ALA A 246 -16.86 3.82 -0.09
N PRO A 247 -16.13 2.72 0.17
CA PRO A 247 -16.30 1.97 1.42
C PRO A 247 -16.10 2.86 2.65
N THR A 248 -16.87 2.69 3.73
CA THR A 248 -17.93 1.70 3.97
C THR A 248 -19.35 2.29 3.85
N ASP A 249 -19.54 3.34 3.03
CA ASP A 249 -20.83 4.00 2.86
C ASP A 249 -21.83 3.10 2.11
N GLY A 250 -21.40 2.53 0.97
CA GLY A 250 -22.12 1.46 0.30
C GLY A 250 -23.28 1.90 -0.62
N ARG A 251 -23.50 3.20 -0.83
CA ARG A 251 -24.53 3.70 -1.76
C ARG A 251 -24.08 3.58 -3.22
N PHE A 252 -24.95 3.05 -4.08
CA PHE A 252 -24.82 3.07 -5.53
C PHE A 252 -26.17 3.45 -6.14
N HIS A 253 -26.21 4.61 -6.79
CA HIS A 253 -27.40 5.13 -7.44
C HIS A 253 -27.23 5.16 -8.97
N TYR A 254 -28.26 4.70 -9.67
CA TYR A 254 -28.44 4.93 -11.11
C TYR A 254 -29.33 6.13 -11.34
N ASP A 255 -29.04 6.92 -12.37
CA ASP A 255 -29.97 7.92 -12.86
C ASP A 255 -31.14 7.25 -13.59
N ALA A 256 -32.36 7.43 -13.10
CA ALA A 256 -33.56 6.88 -13.70
C ALA A 256 -34.05 7.66 -14.93
N ASP A 257 -33.50 8.86 -15.20
CA ASP A 257 -33.76 9.63 -16.41
C ASP A 257 -33.06 9.02 -17.65
N GLU A 258 -32.07 8.14 -17.45
CA GLU A 258 -31.43 7.40 -18.54
C GLU A 258 -32.30 6.28 -19.13
N SER A 259 -32.06 6.00 -20.41
CA SER A 259 -32.59 4.80 -21.07
C SER A 259 -31.67 3.60 -20.80
N TRP A 260 -32.16 2.59 -20.09
CA TRP A 260 -31.39 1.42 -19.67
C TRP A 260 -31.73 0.15 -20.46
N SER A 261 -30.71 -0.63 -20.83
CA SER A 261 -30.87 -1.96 -21.43
C SER A 261 -29.71 -2.89 -21.08
N THR A 262 -29.93 -4.20 -21.16
CA THR A 262 -28.88 -5.24 -21.13
C THR A 262 -28.42 -5.66 -22.53
N ASN A 263 -28.99 -5.04 -23.57
CA ASN A 263 -28.55 -5.15 -24.96
C ASN A 263 -28.77 -3.78 -25.63
N PRO A 264 -27.93 -2.78 -25.31
CA PRO A 264 -28.18 -1.39 -25.68
C PRO A 264 -27.97 -1.15 -27.17
N SER A 265 -28.92 -0.46 -27.80
CA SER A 265 -28.71 0.23 -29.07
C SER A 265 -28.04 1.58 -28.83
N GLN A 266 -27.64 2.28 -29.91
CA GLN A 266 -27.14 3.65 -29.82
C GLN A 266 -28.10 4.55 -29.03
N GLY A 267 -27.56 5.36 -28.11
CA GLY A 267 -28.36 6.24 -27.24
C GLY A 267 -28.95 5.57 -26.00
N VAL A 268 -28.75 4.25 -25.81
CA VAL A 268 -29.20 3.51 -24.62
C VAL A 268 -27.99 3.09 -23.79
N MET A 269 -28.06 3.24 -22.48
CA MET A 269 -27.00 2.87 -21.54
C MET A 269 -27.02 1.38 -21.24
N ASP A 270 -25.84 0.76 -21.20
CA ASP A 270 -25.69 -0.62 -20.76
C ASP A 270 -25.78 -0.71 -19.23
N LEU A 271 -26.86 -1.31 -18.73
CA LEU A 271 -27.09 -1.42 -17.29
C LEU A 271 -25.96 -2.17 -16.58
N GLU A 272 -25.42 -3.21 -17.22
CA GLU A 272 -24.39 -4.06 -16.61
C GLU A 272 -23.00 -3.43 -16.65
N SER A 273 -22.63 -2.69 -17.69
CA SER A 273 -21.35 -1.97 -17.73
C SER A 273 -21.26 -0.93 -16.61
N VAL A 274 -22.34 -0.17 -16.40
CA VAL A 274 -22.44 0.78 -15.29
C VAL A 274 -22.39 0.04 -13.95
N ALA A 275 -23.12 -1.07 -13.80
CA ALA A 275 -23.04 -1.90 -12.59
C ALA A 275 -21.62 -2.34 -12.24
N VAL A 276 -20.86 -2.86 -13.21
CA VAL A 276 -19.49 -3.32 -12.96
C VAL A 276 -18.57 -2.16 -12.57
N HIS A 277 -18.73 -0.98 -13.20
CA HIS A 277 -17.98 0.23 -12.87
C HIS A 277 -18.26 0.70 -11.44
N GLU A 278 -19.52 0.95 -11.09
CA GLU A 278 -19.89 1.51 -9.80
C GLU A 278 -19.62 0.55 -8.64
N ILE A 279 -19.70 -0.78 -8.88
CA ILE A 279 -19.26 -1.76 -7.88
C ILE A 279 -17.74 -1.66 -7.62
N GLY A 280 -16.93 -1.30 -8.62
CA GLY A 280 -15.52 -1.01 -8.40
C GLY A 280 -15.30 0.13 -7.39
N HIS A 281 -16.13 1.17 -7.45
CA HIS A 281 -16.15 2.23 -6.43
C HIS A 281 -16.64 1.76 -5.07
N LEU A 282 -17.70 0.93 -5.03
CA LEU A 282 -18.17 0.27 -3.80
C LEU A 282 -17.11 -0.64 -3.16
N LEU A 283 -16.09 -1.03 -3.92
CA LEU A 283 -14.93 -1.76 -3.41
C LEU A 283 -13.71 -0.85 -3.17
N GLY A 284 -13.77 0.44 -3.48
CA GLY A 284 -12.71 1.40 -3.13
C GLY A 284 -11.73 1.75 -4.24
N LEU A 285 -11.96 1.28 -5.47
CA LEU A 285 -11.23 1.77 -6.64
C LEU A 285 -11.65 3.19 -6.99
N GLY A 286 -10.69 4.03 -7.37
CA GLY A 286 -10.94 5.28 -8.08
C GLY A 286 -10.96 5.06 -9.59
N HIS A 287 -11.20 6.14 -10.35
CA HIS A 287 -11.14 6.05 -11.80
C HIS A 287 -9.74 5.69 -12.34
N SER A 288 -9.71 5.01 -13.49
CA SER A 288 -8.51 4.63 -14.22
C SER A 288 -8.30 5.55 -15.43
N SER A 289 -7.04 5.83 -15.75
CA SER A 289 -6.66 6.53 -16.99
C SER A 289 -6.70 5.65 -18.25
N VAL A 290 -6.84 4.34 -18.09
CA VAL A 290 -6.85 3.40 -19.23
C VAL A 290 -8.24 3.36 -19.84
N THR A 291 -8.39 3.86 -21.08
CA THR A 291 -9.68 3.91 -21.80
C THR A 291 -10.41 2.56 -21.87
N GLY A 292 -9.66 1.45 -21.94
CA GLY A 292 -10.18 0.09 -21.95
C GLY A 292 -10.60 -0.46 -20.57
N ALA A 293 -10.16 0.15 -19.46
CA ALA A 293 -10.45 -0.31 -18.10
C ALA A 293 -11.88 -0.01 -17.67
N ILE A 294 -12.54 -0.91 -16.92
CA ILE A 294 -13.92 -0.68 -16.51
C ILE A 294 -14.04 0.60 -15.70
N MET A 295 -13.04 0.92 -14.88
CA MET A 295 -12.98 2.14 -14.07
C MET A 295 -12.65 3.41 -14.86
N TYR A 296 -12.60 3.39 -16.19
CA TYR A 296 -12.51 4.63 -16.98
C TYR A 296 -13.83 5.43 -16.84
N PRO A 297 -13.82 6.75 -16.58
CA PRO A 297 -15.01 7.49 -16.15
C PRO A 297 -16.14 7.55 -17.17
N THR A 298 -15.82 7.64 -18.47
CA THR A 298 -16.85 7.79 -19.52
C THR A 298 -17.38 6.43 -19.95
N ILE A 299 -18.69 6.35 -20.13
CA ILE A 299 -19.40 5.13 -20.51
C ILE A 299 -20.23 5.46 -21.76
N PRO A 300 -19.73 5.17 -22.97
CA PRO A 300 -20.46 5.48 -24.19
C PRO A 300 -21.79 4.70 -24.26
N SER A 301 -22.87 5.37 -24.67
CA SER A 301 -24.15 4.71 -24.93
C SER A 301 -24.04 3.76 -26.13
N GLY A 302 -24.82 2.68 -26.10
CA GLY A 302 -24.80 1.62 -27.12
C GLY A 302 -23.58 0.70 -27.09
N VAL A 303 -22.71 0.81 -26.08
CA VAL A 303 -21.49 0.00 -25.94
C VAL A 303 -21.61 -0.92 -24.74
N THR A 304 -21.21 -2.18 -24.90
CA THR A 304 -21.06 -3.13 -23.81
C THR A 304 -19.59 -3.22 -23.39
N LYS A 305 -19.33 -2.92 -22.12
CA LYS A 305 -18.00 -2.94 -21.48
C LYS A 305 -18.14 -3.58 -20.12
N ARG A 306 -18.17 -4.91 -20.07
CA ARG A 306 -18.51 -5.68 -18.86
C ARG A 306 -17.32 -6.47 -18.30
N GLN A 307 -16.20 -6.49 -18.99
CA GLN A 307 -15.02 -7.26 -18.60
C GLN A 307 -14.05 -6.39 -17.81
N LEU A 308 -13.43 -6.97 -16.78
CA LEU A 308 -12.37 -6.31 -16.03
C LEU A 308 -11.09 -6.30 -16.89
N HIS A 309 -10.50 -5.12 -17.05
CA HIS A 309 -9.20 -4.96 -17.67
C HIS A 309 -8.09 -5.31 -16.67
N GLY A 310 -6.87 -5.54 -17.17
CA GLY A 310 -5.71 -5.84 -16.32
C GLY A 310 -5.42 -4.75 -15.28
N ASP A 311 -5.72 -3.49 -15.59
CA ASP A 311 -5.56 -2.37 -14.66
C ASP A 311 -6.57 -2.42 -13.49
N ASP A 312 -7.83 -2.78 -13.76
CA ASP A 312 -8.86 -2.96 -12.74
C ASP A 312 -8.50 -4.10 -11.78
N ILE A 313 -8.06 -5.23 -12.35
CA ILE A 313 -7.63 -6.42 -11.60
C ILE A 313 -6.39 -6.12 -10.77
N GLN A 314 -5.42 -5.39 -11.32
CA GLN A 314 -4.22 -5.00 -10.58
C GLN A 314 -4.56 -4.03 -9.44
N GLY A 315 -5.45 -3.07 -9.68
CA GLY A 315 -5.91 -2.13 -8.67
C GLY A 315 -6.59 -2.83 -7.50
N ILE A 316 -7.56 -3.69 -7.78
CA ILE A 316 -8.33 -4.35 -6.72
C ILE A 316 -7.49 -5.34 -5.92
N ARG A 317 -6.58 -6.06 -6.59
CA ARG A 317 -5.61 -6.92 -5.92
C ARG A 317 -4.62 -6.11 -5.09
N THR A 318 -4.23 -4.92 -5.53
CA THR A 318 -3.37 -4.04 -4.72
C THR A 318 -4.09 -3.51 -3.48
N LEU A 319 -5.40 -3.27 -3.56
CA LEU A 319 -6.20 -2.76 -2.44
C LEU A 319 -6.52 -3.84 -1.40
N TYR A 320 -6.81 -5.05 -1.87
CA TYR A 320 -7.29 -6.18 -1.07
C TYR A 320 -6.43 -7.44 -1.20
N ALA A 321 -5.13 -7.28 -1.45
CA ALA A 321 -4.21 -8.41 -1.41
C ALA A 321 -4.38 -9.12 -0.06
N LEU A 322 -5.11 -10.24 -0.07
CA LEU A 322 -4.98 -11.30 0.92
C LEU A 322 -3.54 -11.78 0.77
N VAL A 323 -2.63 -11.26 1.57
CA VAL A 323 -1.32 -11.88 1.64
C VAL A 323 -1.47 -13.01 2.65
N GLN A 324 -1.87 -14.20 2.17
CA GLN A 324 -1.46 -15.42 2.85
C GLN A 324 0.07 -15.33 2.99
N GLY A 325 0.59 -15.41 4.21
CA GLY A 325 2.00 -15.12 4.47
C GLY A 325 2.29 -13.70 4.98
N LEU A 326 1.31 -12.81 5.19
CA LEU A 326 1.60 -11.43 5.64
C LEU A 326 2.07 -11.41 7.07
N HIS A 327 1.40 -12.18 7.93
CA HIS A 327 1.78 -12.32 9.32
C HIS A 327 3.19 -12.89 9.40
N GLU A 328 3.49 -13.92 8.60
CA GLU A 328 4.81 -14.54 8.48
C GLU A 328 5.87 -13.55 7.96
N LEU A 329 5.51 -12.70 6.99
CA LEU A 329 6.38 -11.63 6.49
C LEU A 329 6.65 -10.56 7.56
N LYS A 330 5.61 -10.15 8.31
CA LYS A 330 5.75 -9.20 9.42
C LYS A 330 6.66 -9.79 10.49
N LEU A 331 6.44 -11.03 10.90
CA LEU A 331 7.31 -11.77 11.83
C LEU A 331 8.74 -11.87 11.32
N TYR A 332 8.95 -12.15 10.03
CA TYR A 332 10.28 -12.20 9.43
C TYR A 332 10.98 -10.84 9.51
N LEU A 333 10.30 -9.77 9.08
CA LEU A 333 10.85 -8.41 9.08
C LEU A 333 11.08 -7.88 10.50
N GLU A 334 10.24 -8.27 11.47
CA GLU A 334 10.45 -7.98 12.88
C GLU A 334 11.65 -8.74 13.44
N LYS A 335 11.75 -10.06 13.19
CA LYS A 335 12.87 -10.92 13.61
C LYS A 335 14.22 -10.33 13.20
N PHE A 336 14.32 -9.80 11.98
CA PHE A 336 15.55 -9.21 11.46
C PHE A 336 15.64 -7.68 11.64
N GLY A 337 14.67 -7.06 12.32
CA GLY A 337 14.69 -5.66 12.76
C GLY A 337 14.30 -4.60 11.73
N TYR A 338 13.76 -5.01 10.58
CA TYR A 338 13.25 -4.11 9.55
C TYR A 338 11.90 -3.49 9.90
N LEU A 339 11.11 -4.18 10.73
CA LEU A 339 9.79 -3.74 11.16
C LEU A 339 9.76 -3.61 12.68
N ASN A 340 9.21 -2.51 13.19
CA ASN A 340 9.03 -2.29 14.62
C ASN A 340 7.78 -1.43 14.88
N TYR A 341 6.66 -2.09 15.14
CA TYR A 341 5.41 -1.42 15.53
C TYR A 341 5.47 -0.81 16.94
N GLY A 342 6.35 -1.34 17.81
CA GLY A 342 6.53 -0.90 19.20
C GLY A 342 7.33 0.40 19.37
N ALA A 343 7.88 0.97 18.29
CA ALA A 343 8.46 2.31 18.32
C ALA A 343 7.40 3.43 18.45
N SER A 344 6.13 3.08 18.25
CA SER A 344 4.98 3.95 18.55
C SER A 344 4.74 3.97 20.07
N ASN A 345 4.60 5.16 20.67
CA ASN A 345 4.29 5.34 22.10
C ASN A 345 2.91 4.79 22.52
N ASN A 346 2.21 4.06 21.64
CA ASN A 346 0.87 3.55 21.87
C ASN A 346 0.84 2.02 21.74
N HIS A 347 0.88 1.32 22.88
CA HIS A 347 0.93 -0.14 22.94
C HIS A 347 -0.29 -0.84 22.32
N SER A 348 -1.48 -0.21 22.32
CA SER A 348 -2.67 -0.78 21.67
C SER A 348 -2.59 -0.72 20.14
N PHE A 349 -1.94 0.33 19.60
CA PHE A 349 -1.69 0.49 18.17
C PHE A 349 -0.69 -0.56 17.67
N ALA A 350 0.39 -0.80 18.42
CA ALA A 350 1.41 -1.78 18.05
C ALA A 350 0.85 -3.22 18.00
N HIS A 351 0.04 -3.60 18.98
CA HIS A 351 -0.55 -4.95 19.03
C HIS A 351 -1.61 -5.21 17.96
N ALA A 352 -2.37 -4.18 17.57
CA ALA A 352 -3.38 -4.27 16.53
C ALA A 352 -2.74 -4.45 15.14
N HIS A 353 -1.70 -3.68 14.83
CA HIS A 353 -1.06 -3.70 13.50
C HIS A 353 -0.04 -4.83 13.30
N ALA A 354 0.56 -5.36 14.37
CA ALA A 354 1.44 -6.54 14.25
C ALA A 354 0.66 -7.82 13.89
N ASN A 355 -0.63 -7.88 14.24
CA ASN A 355 -1.47 -9.07 14.08
C ASN A 355 -2.59 -8.91 13.05
N ASP A 356 -2.66 -7.77 12.36
CA ASP A 356 -3.62 -7.60 11.26
C ASP A 356 -3.03 -8.08 9.92
N ASP A 357 -3.92 -8.40 8.99
CA ASP A 357 -3.57 -8.71 7.61
C ASP A 357 -3.43 -7.42 6.76
N GLU A 358 -3.06 -6.29 7.40
CA GLU A 358 -2.89 -5.01 6.72
C GLU A 358 -1.47 -4.82 6.19
N PHE A 359 -1.38 -4.49 4.89
CA PHE A 359 -0.17 -3.97 4.27
C PHE A 359 -0.15 -2.45 4.43
N ASP A 360 0.44 -1.97 5.52
CA ASP A 360 0.53 -0.56 5.87
C ASP A 360 1.83 0.11 5.34
N ASP A 361 1.92 1.43 5.53
CA ASP A 361 3.08 2.23 5.12
C ASP A 361 4.38 1.82 5.86
N LEU A 362 4.28 1.25 7.07
CA LEU A 362 5.42 0.77 7.85
C LEU A 362 6.01 -0.49 7.22
N LEU A 363 5.15 -1.43 6.82
CA LEU A 363 5.52 -2.64 6.12
C LEU A 363 6.11 -2.33 4.73
N GLU A 364 5.51 -1.41 3.97
CA GLU A 364 6.08 -0.93 2.71
C GLU A 364 7.50 -0.37 2.92
N SER A 365 7.70 0.42 3.97
CA SER A 365 9.00 1.01 4.32
C SER A 365 10.02 -0.03 4.77
N ALA A 366 9.59 -1.05 5.52
CA ALA A 366 10.42 -2.18 5.92
C ALA A 366 10.91 -2.98 4.69
N ILE A 367 10.02 -3.27 3.73
CA ILE A 367 10.36 -3.95 2.47
C ILE A 367 11.36 -3.12 1.65
N LYS A 368 11.15 -1.80 1.52
CA LYS A 368 12.12 -0.93 0.82
C LYS A 368 13.50 -0.97 1.47
N THR A 369 13.53 -0.98 2.80
CA THR A 369 14.78 -1.04 3.57
C THR A 369 15.48 -2.38 3.37
N TYR A 370 14.73 -3.48 3.39
CA TYR A 370 15.24 -4.81 3.05
C TYR A 370 15.83 -4.81 1.64
N GLN A 371 15.06 -4.42 0.63
CA GLN A 371 15.52 -4.40 -0.77
C GLN A 371 16.80 -3.58 -0.96
N LEU A 372 16.91 -2.43 -0.29
CA LEU A 372 18.10 -1.59 -0.32
C LEU A 372 19.34 -2.29 0.28
N ASN A 373 19.16 -3.02 1.37
CA ASN A 373 20.23 -3.73 2.07
C ASN A 373 20.78 -4.91 1.27
N TYR A 374 19.92 -5.62 0.55
CA TYR A 374 20.28 -6.77 -0.29
C TYR A 374 20.55 -6.40 -1.77
N HIS A 375 20.67 -5.12 -2.08
CA HIS A 375 20.94 -4.60 -3.45
C HIS A 375 19.90 -5.05 -4.49
N LEU A 376 18.67 -5.21 -4.05
CA LEU A 376 17.53 -5.47 -4.91
C LEU A 376 16.96 -4.15 -5.46
N LYS A 377 16.10 -4.26 -6.48
CA LYS A 377 15.33 -3.11 -6.94
C LYS A 377 14.40 -2.66 -5.82
N VAL A 378 14.53 -1.41 -5.38
CA VAL A 378 13.67 -0.84 -4.32
C VAL A 378 12.30 -0.52 -4.91
N THR A 379 11.33 -1.41 -4.69
CA THR A 379 9.94 -1.30 -5.16
C THR A 379 8.98 -1.00 -4.00
N GLY A 380 9.30 -1.45 -2.78
CA GLY A 380 8.37 -1.47 -1.65
C GLY A 380 7.28 -2.52 -1.78
N SER A 381 7.41 -3.42 -2.75
CA SER A 381 6.48 -4.53 -2.98
C SER A 381 7.23 -5.85 -2.84
N LEU A 382 6.52 -6.91 -2.44
CA LEU A 382 7.07 -8.26 -2.33
C LEU A 382 7.19 -8.93 -3.70
N ASP A 383 8.05 -8.40 -4.57
CA ASP A 383 8.28 -8.96 -5.90
C ASP A 383 9.02 -10.32 -5.84
N SER A 384 9.00 -11.05 -6.96
CA SER A 384 9.53 -12.41 -7.03
C SER A 384 11.02 -12.51 -6.67
N GLN A 385 11.80 -11.46 -6.95
CA GLN A 385 13.21 -11.43 -6.59
C GLN A 385 13.39 -11.20 -5.08
N THR A 386 12.60 -10.32 -4.48
CA THR A 386 12.58 -10.07 -3.04
C THR A 386 12.21 -11.33 -2.26
N VAL A 387 11.15 -12.02 -2.68
CA VAL A 387 10.73 -13.29 -2.05
C VAL A 387 11.83 -14.34 -2.18
N LYS A 388 12.41 -14.49 -3.37
CA LYS A 388 13.49 -15.45 -3.60
C LYS A 388 14.70 -15.19 -2.69
N GLU A 389 15.06 -13.93 -2.49
CA GLU A 389 16.15 -13.55 -1.58
C GLU A 389 15.80 -13.87 -0.12
N MET A 390 14.59 -13.50 0.33
CA MET A 390 14.12 -13.74 1.71
C MET A 390 14.06 -15.23 2.09
N MET A 391 13.81 -16.09 1.10
CA MET A 391 13.76 -17.55 1.28
C MET A 391 15.14 -18.22 1.33
N MET A 392 16.23 -17.50 1.04
CA MET A 392 17.56 -18.10 1.10
C MET A 392 18.02 -18.32 2.55
N PRO A 393 18.79 -19.39 2.81
CA PRO A 393 19.37 -19.63 4.13
C PRO A 393 20.26 -18.46 4.55
N ARG A 394 20.21 -18.08 5.83
CA ARG A 394 20.85 -16.88 6.36
C ARG A 394 21.20 -17.00 7.84
N CYS A 395 22.06 -16.09 8.31
CA CYS A 395 22.32 -15.88 9.73
C CYS A 395 21.07 -15.36 10.46
N GLY A 396 20.89 -15.81 11.71
CA GLY A 396 19.81 -15.44 12.63
C GLY A 396 20.02 -14.13 13.39
N VAL A 397 21.20 -13.51 13.30
CA VAL A 397 21.47 -12.21 13.94
C VAL A 397 20.66 -11.10 13.23
N PRO A 398 19.95 -10.22 13.95
CA PRO A 398 19.17 -9.15 13.30
C PRO A 398 20.03 -8.16 12.49
N ASP A 399 19.55 -7.80 11.30
CA ASP A 399 20.22 -6.84 10.40
C ASP A 399 20.12 -5.40 10.90
N ILE A 400 19.12 -5.10 11.71
CA ILE A 400 18.87 -3.76 12.26
C ILE A 400 18.55 -3.91 13.74
N THR A 401 19.26 -3.16 14.58
CA THR A 401 19.00 -3.11 16.02
C THR A 401 18.91 -1.65 16.45
N ASN A 402 17.84 -1.29 17.17
CA ASN A 402 17.58 0.07 17.68
C ASN A 402 17.69 1.20 16.63
N GLY A 403 17.20 0.97 15.41
CA GLY A 403 17.21 1.97 14.34
C GLY A 403 18.58 2.27 13.73
N THR A 404 19.64 1.55 14.14
CA THR A 404 20.94 1.59 13.49
C THR A 404 21.08 0.43 12.51
N THR A 405 21.29 0.74 11.23
CA THR A 405 21.48 -0.29 10.20
C THR A 405 22.80 -1.02 10.40
N SER A 406 22.78 -2.34 10.53
CA SER A 406 23.97 -3.20 10.65
C SER A 406 24.61 -3.49 9.28
N MET A 407 24.33 -2.72 8.23
CA MET A 407 24.84 -3.03 6.87
C MET A 407 25.44 -1.84 6.13
N ARG A 408 25.21 -0.60 6.61
CA ARG A 408 25.78 0.61 6.00
C ARG A 408 26.18 1.58 7.11
N SER A 409 27.46 1.61 7.48
CA SER A 409 27.95 2.61 8.43
C SER A 409 28.44 3.83 7.65
N GLY A 410 27.56 4.79 7.41
CA GLY A 410 27.92 6.08 6.80
C GLY A 410 27.78 7.23 7.79
N LYS A 411 28.88 7.64 8.45
CA LYS A 411 28.89 8.97 9.08
C LYS A 411 28.86 10.02 7.95
N LYS A 412 27.80 10.82 7.86
CA LYS A 412 27.88 12.14 7.20
C LYS A 412 28.86 13.00 8.00
N LYS A 413 30.15 12.93 7.69
CA LYS A 413 31.07 14.01 8.05
C LYS A 413 30.96 15.07 6.97
N HIS A 414 30.37 16.21 7.31
CA HIS A 414 30.41 17.41 6.47
C HIS A 414 31.87 17.89 6.36
N HIS A 415 32.61 17.55 5.30
CA HIS A 415 33.83 18.26 4.94
C HIS A 415 34.10 18.22 3.43
N GLY A 416 34.19 19.41 2.82
CA GLY A 416 35.00 19.75 1.64
C GLY A 416 34.58 19.19 0.27
N PRO A 417 34.69 19.96 -0.84
CA PRO A 417 34.22 19.53 -2.17
C PRO A 417 35.05 18.43 -2.86
N ASN A 418 36.07 17.84 -2.20
CA ASN A 418 37.08 17.00 -2.86
C ASN A 418 37.48 15.71 -2.10
N SER A 419 36.64 15.20 -1.18
CA SER A 419 36.87 13.89 -0.56
C SER A 419 36.09 12.80 -1.31
N LEU A 420 36.77 11.78 -1.83
CA LEU A 420 36.10 10.54 -2.24
C LEU A 420 35.25 10.02 -1.06
N HIS A 421 33.96 9.81 -1.27
CA HIS A 421 33.05 9.26 -0.27
C HIS A 421 33.21 7.73 -0.21
N THR A 422 34.10 7.22 0.64
CA THR A 422 34.11 5.78 1.00
C THR A 422 33.08 5.53 2.09
N VAL A 423 31.94 4.94 1.72
CA VAL A 423 30.96 4.41 2.68
C VAL A 423 31.50 3.08 3.19
N SER A 424 31.71 2.93 4.50
CA SER A 424 32.03 1.62 5.08
C SER A 424 30.81 0.70 5.00
N HIS A 425 31.02 -0.52 4.49
CA HIS A 425 29.96 -1.50 4.31
C HIS A 425 29.84 -2.48 5.48
N TYR A 426 30.86 -2.56 6.34
CA TYR A 426 30.83 -3.26 7.62
C TYR A 426 30.06 -2.49 8.70
N SER A 427 29.67 -3.21 9.75
CA SER A 427 28.99 -2.66 10.92
C SER A 427 29.46 -3.33 12.23
N PHE A 428 28.88 -2.90 13.35
CA PHE A 428 29.16 -3.44 14.68
C PHE A 428 27.86 -3.64 15.45
N PHE A 429 27.89 -4.53 16.45
CA PHE A 429 26.81 -4.63 17.43
C PHE A 429 26.54 -3.27 18.13
N PRO A 430 25.31 -3.05 18.64
CA PRO A 430 24.94 -1.84 19.37
C PRO A 430 25.98 -1.41 20.39
N ARG A 431 26.23 -0.09 20.46
CA ARG A 431 27.25 0.51 21.33
C ARG A 431 28.68 0.04 21.05
N ARG A 432 28.95 -0.60 19.90
CA ARG A 432 30.25 -1.17 19.51
C ARG A 432 30.75 -2.16 20.56
N GLN A 433 29.87 -3.08 20.98
CA GLN A 433 30.24 -4.19 21.86
C GLN A 433 31.45 -4.94 21.28
N ARG A 434 32.43 -5.17 22.15
CA ARG A 434 33.71 -5.79 21.83
C ARG A 434 34.29 -6.39 23.10
N TRP A 435 35.15 -7.40 22.94
CA TRP A 435 35.97 -7.93 24.04
C TRP A 435 36.79 -6.81 24.72
N PRO A 436 36.99 -6.87 26.05
CA PRO A 436 37.83 -5.91 26.77
C PRO A 436 39.22 -5.80 26.16
N ALA A 437 39.80 -4.60 26.16
CA ALA A 437 41.14 -4.38 25.58
C ALA A 437 42.26 -5.18 26.26
N SER A 438 42.06 -5.61 27.52
CA SER A 438 42.98 -6.48 28.26
C SER A 438 42.87 -7.96 27.86
N LYS A 439 41.82 -8.35 27.14
CA LYS A 439 41.59 -9.72 26.71
C LYS A 439 42.28 -9.90 25.36
N THR A 440 43.30 -10.76 25.32
CA THR A 440 44.04 -11.11 24.09
C THR A 440 44.05 -12.61 23.83
N HIS A 441 43.60 -13.41 24.80
CA HIS A 441 43.50 -14.85 24.71
C HIS A 441 42.06 -15.27 24.99
N LEU A 442 41.39 -15.77 23.94
CA LEU A 442 39.99 -16.19 23.96
C LEU A 442 39.92 -17.72 23.92
N THR A 443 39.17 -18.28 24.85
CA THR A 443 38.98 -19.73 24.96
C THR A 443 37.61 -20.12 24.42
N TYR A 444 37.54 -21.27 23.75
CA TYR A 444 36.27 -21.82 23.28
C TYR A 444 36.12 -23.28 23.68
N ARG A 445 34.87 -23.74 23.78
CA ARG A 445 34.54 -25.15 23.99
C ARG A 445 33.29 -25.54 23.22
N PHE A 446 33.09 -26.85 23.07
CA PHE A 446 31.88 -27.40 22.49
C PHE A 446 30.84 -27.71 23.57
N HIS A 447 29.59 -27.36 23.31
CA HIS A 447 28.45 -27.74 24.12
C HIS A 447 28.18 -29.24 24.02
N SER A 448 27.55 -29.84 25.04
CA SER A 448 27.24 -31.28 25.07
C SER A 448 26.24 -31.72 24.00
N SER A 449 25.59 -30.78 23.30
CA SER A 449 24.70 -31.06 22.18
C SER A 449 25.43 -31.48 20.90
N VAL A 450 26.74 -31.20 20.79
CA VAL A 450 27.55 -31.66 19.66
C VAL A 450 27.66 -33.19 19.71
N GLN A 451 27.23 -33.85 18.63
CA GLN A 451 27.33 -35.29 18.51
C GLN A 451 28.79 -35.73 18.39
N VAL A 452 29.17 -36.81 19.08
CA VAL A 452 30.55 -37.30 19.11
C VAL A 452 31.04 -37.70 17.70
N SER A 453 30.15 -38.14 16.81
CA SER A 453 30.51 -38.49 15.42
C SER A 453 30.86 -37.29 14.54
N SER A 454 30.44 -36.07 14.91
CA SER A 454 30.76 -34.84 14.16
C SER A 454 31.86 -34.01 14.81
N ILE A 455 32.27 -34.34 16.04
CA ILE A 455 33.14 -33.48 16.85
C ILE A 455 34.53 -33.26 16.25
N ASP A 456 35.11 -34.25 15.60
CA ASP A 456 36.46 -34.11 15.00
C ASP A 456 36.44 -33.20 13.76
N SER A 457 35.38 -33.31 12.95
CA SER A 457 35.16 -32.39 11.83
C SER A 457 34.90 -30.97 12.32
N LEU A 458 34.07 -30.81 13.36
CA LEU A 458 33.76 -29.51 13.95
C LEU A 458 34.99 -28.85 14.60
N ARG A 459 35.80 -29.62 15.35
CA ARG A 459 37.08 -29.15 15.92
C ARG A 459 38.00 -28.60 14.84
N SER A 460 38.19 -29.36 13.77
CA SER A 460 39.01 -28.96 12.63
C SER A 460 38.49 -27.67 11.98
N VAL A 461 37.17 -27.60 11.76
CA VAL A 461 36.50 -26.43 11.17
C VAL A 461 36.65 -25.19 12.04
N CYS A 462 36.31 -25.25 13.33
CA CYS A 462 36.40 -24.11 14.22
C CYS A 462 37.84 -23.65 14.41
N SER A 463 38.80 -24.59 14.50
CA SER A 463 40.23 -24.26 14.56
C SER A 463 40.68 -23.44 13.34
N GLN A 464 40.30 -23.86 12.13
CA GLN A 464 40.59 -23.12 10.89
C GLN A 464 39.90 -21.76 10.84
N ALA A 465 38.65 -21.67 11.28
CA ALA A 465 37.91 -20.42 11.31
C ALA A 465 38.53 -19.41 12.30
N PHE A 466 38.87 -19.84 13.51
CA PHE A 466 39.59 -19.00 14.48
C PHE A 466 40.99 -18.61 13.99
N ALA A 467 41.70 -19.49 13.30
CA ALA A 467 43.00 -19.17 12.71
C ALA A 467 42.92 -18.02 11.70
N ARG A 468 41.86 -17.96 10.87
CA ARG A 468 41.66 -16.84 9.93
C ARG A 468 41.43 -15.52 10.65
N TRP A 469 40.60 -15.51 11.70
CA TRP A 469 40.40 -14.31 12.51
C TRP A 469 41.65 -13.90 13.29
N ALA A 470 42.46 -14.86 13.76
CA ALA A 470 43.72 -14.58 14.43
C ALA A 470 44.74 -13.86 13.52
N GLN A 471 44.74 -14.14 12.21
CA GLN A 471 45.63 -13.48 11.26
C GLN A 471 45.36 -11.98 11.09
N VAL A 472 44.15 -11.52 11.42
CA VAL A 472 43.73 -10.11 11.21
C VAL A 472 43.37 -9.40 12.50
N THR A 473 43.59 -10.04 13.66
CA THR A 473 43.35 -9.50 14.99
C THR A 473 44.58 -9.70 15.89
N HIS A 474 44.52 -9.21 17.12
CA HIS A 474 45.55 -9.48 18.14
C HIS A 474 45.18 -10.68 19.03
N PHE A 475 44.06 -11.36 18.75
CA PHE A 475 43.58 -12.46 19.57
C PHE A 475 44.32 -13.76 19.26
N THR A 476 44.55 -14.52 20.31
CA THR A 476 44.89 -15.94 20.23
C THR A 476 43.69 -16.76 20.70
N PHE A 477 43.47 -17.92 20.09
CA PHE A 477 42.33 -18.78 20.36
C PHE A 477 42.79 -20.15 20.84
N GLN A 478 42.10 -20.70 21.84
CA GLN A 478 42.40 -22.03 22.36
C GLN A 478 41.12 -22.81 22.70
N GLU A 479 41.03 -24.05 22.21
CA GLU A 479 40.02 -25.00 22.67
C GLU A 479 40.36 -25.47 24.09
N VAL A 480 39.38 -25.46 25.00
CA VAL A 480 39.51 -25.99 26.36
C VAL A 480 38.56 -27.17 26.58
N GLN A 481 39.01 -28.18 27.34
CA GLN A 481 38.22 -29.37 27.70
C GLN A 481 37.56 -29.22 29.08
N GLY A 482 36.41 -29.89 29.30
CA GLY A 482 35.76 -30.03 30.62
C GLY A 482 34.89 -28.83 31.06
N SER A 483 34.42 -28.87 32.32
CA SER A 483 33.49 -27.88 32.93
C SER A 483 34.10 -26.50 33.22
N ASN A 484 35.22 -26.16 32.58
CA ASN A 484 35.81 -24.84 32.71
C ASN A 484 34.94 -23.80 32.00
N THR A 485 34.82 -22.62 32.59
CA THR A 485 34.19 -21.46 31.94
C THR A 485 35.07 -21.04 30.76
N ALA A 486 34.65 -21.34 29.53
CA ALA A 486 35.25 -20.82 28.32
C ALA A 486 34.63 -19.45 27.98
N ASP A 487 35.35 -18.62 27.23
CA ASP A 487 34.82 -17.34 26.74
C ASP A 487 33.73 -17.53 25.68
N MET A 488 33.79 -18.62 24.92
CA MET A 488 32.85 -18.95 23.85
C MET A 488 32.38 -20.41 23.95
N VAL A 489 31.10 -20.64 23.64
CA VAL A 489 30.48 -21.97 23.65
C VAL A 489 29.79 -22.21 22.33
N ILE A 490 30.20 -23.27 21.63
CA ILE A 490 29.72 -23.63 20.30
C ILE A 490 28.87 -24.90 20.39
N GLY A 491 27.65 -24.87 19.86
CA GLY A 491 26.70 -26.00 19.96
C GLY A 491 25.77 -26.14 18.76
N PHE A 492 25.08 -27.28 18.71
CA PHE A 492 23.96 -27.52 17.79
C PHE A 492 22.66 -27.55 18.57
N HIS A 493 21.64 -26.83 18.12
CA HIS A 493 20.34 -26.73 18.80
C HIS A 493 19.20 -26.83 17.79
N ARG A 494 17.97 -27.08 18.25
CA ARG A 494 16.75 -27.14 17.42
C ARG A 494 15.66 -26.31 18.08
N GLY A 495 14.82 -25.67 17.27
CA GLY A 495 13.67 -24.91 17.77
C GLY A 495 14.03 -23.95 18.91
N ASP A 496 13.11 -23.78 19.86
CA ASP A 496 13.39 -23.06 21.10
C ASP A 496 14.35 -23.84 22.00
N HIS A 497 15.45 -23.19 22.35
CA HIS A 497 16.52 -23.73 23.20
C HIS A 497 16.91 -22.76 24.32
N GLY A 498 16.01 -21.83 24.68
CA GLY A 498 16.09 -21.05 25.92
C GLY A 498 16.96 -19.79 25.87
N ASP A 499 17.43 -19.38 24.68
CA ASP A 499 18.17 -18.13 24.48
C ASP A 499 17.33 -16.99 23.86
N GLY A 500 16.06 -17.26 23.56
CA GLY A 500 15.14 -16.31 22.93
C GLY A 500 15.29 -16.19 21.41
N ALA A 501 16.13 -17.02 20.78
CA ALA A 501 16.32 -17.07 19.33
C ALA A 501 16.04 -18.50 18.80
N PRO A 502 14.76 -18.92 18.74
CA PRO A 502 14.42 -20.26 18.27
C PRO A 502 14.79 -20.46 16.79
N PHE A 503 15.28 -21.65 16.45
CA PHE A 503 15.50 -22.08 15.06
C PHE A 503 14.18 -22.44 14.37
N ASP A 504 14.12 -22.26 13.05
CA ASP A 504 12.95 -22.41 12.19
C ASP A 504 12.86 -23.78 11.49
N GLY A 505 13.85 -24.66 11.70
CA GLY A 505 13.93 -25.96 11.06
C GLY A 505 14.77 -25.89 9.79
N PRO A 506 14.61 -26.82 8.82
CA PRO A 506 15.45 -26.81 7.62
C PRO A 506 15.25 -25.56 6.77
N SER A 507 16.34 -25.02 6.22
CA SER A 507 16.41 -23.72 5.52
C SER A 507 16.17 -22.53 6.46
N GLY A 508 16.18 -21.30 5.94
CA GLY A 508 15.89 -20.13 6.77
C GLY A 508 17.08 -19.76 7.66
N THR A 509 16.96 -19.94 8.97
CA THR A 509 17.97 -19.50 9.95
C THR A 509 18.97 -20.62 10.26
N VAL A 510 20.15 -20.57 9.66
CA VAL A 510 21.10 -21.70 9.72
C VAL A 510 21.98 -21.72 10.97
N ALA A 511 22.18 -20.55 11.59
CA ALA A 511 22.97 -20.35 12.78
C ALA A 511 22.74 -18.96 13.35
N HIS A 512 23.14 -18.76 14.61
CA HIS A 512 23.30 -17.43 15.20
C HIS A 512 24.40 -17.41 16.25
N ALA A 513 24.97 -16.22 16.45
CA ALA A 513 25.91 -15.93 17.51
C ALA A 513 25.49 -14.70 18.33
N ALA A 514 25.83 -14.74 19.62
CA ALA A 514 25.65 -13.62 20.51
C ALA A 514 26.78 -12.59 20.36
N ALA A 515 26.55 -11.39 20.88
CA ALA A 515 27.56 -10.34 20.92
C ALA A 515 28.77 -10.76 21.79
N PRO A 516 29.93 -10.07 21.65
CA PRO A 516 31.10 -10.31 22.49
C PRO A 516 30.77 -10.31 23.98
N THR A 517 31.48 -11.12 24.78
CA THR A 517 31.28 -11.38 26.23
C THR A 517 30.08 -12.24 26.62
N ASP A 518 29.10 -12.45 25.73
CA ASP A 518 28.09 -13.51 25.90
C ASP A 518 28.65 -14.86 25.42
N GLY A 519 29.21 -14.88 24.20
CA GLY A 519 30.05 -15.98 23.73
C GLY A 519 29.29 -17.20 23.18
N ARG A 520 27.96 -17.18 23.11
CA ARG A 520 27.18 -18.29 22.52
C ARG A 520 27.21 -18.25 20.98
N PHE A 521 27.46 -19.41 20.38
CA PHE A 521 27.31 -19.66 18.95
C PHE A 521 26.58 -20.99 18.76
N HIS A 522 25.39 -20.93 18.17
CA HIS A 522 24.59 -22.10 17.87
C HIS A 522 24.44 -22.29 16.36
N TYR A 523 24.65 -23.53 15.93
CA TYR A 523 24.21 -24.04 14.63
C TYR A 523 22.78 -24.59 14.75
N ASP A 524 21.98 -24.44 13.70
CA ASP A 524 20.73 -25.19 13.60
C ASP A 524 21.02 -26.66 13.28
N ALA A 525 20.58 -27.56 14.16
CA ALA A 525 20.75 -29.00 13.98
C ALA A 525 19.74 -29.61 12.99
N ASP A 526 18.70 -28.88 12.59
CA ASP A 526 17.76 -29.28 11.53
C ASP A 526 18.37 -29.10 10.12
N GLU A 527 19.47 -28.36 10.00
CA GLU A 527 20.20 -28.21 8.74
C GLU A 527 21.10 -29.41 8.40
N SER A 528 21.36 -29.57 7.10
CA SER A 528 22.36 -30.53 6.59
C SER A 528 23.74 -29.89 6.51
N TRP A 529 24.74 -30.47 7.19
CA TRP A 529 26.08 -29.88 7.33
C TRP A 529 27.16 -30.72 6.64
N SER A 530 28.10 -30.06 5.96
CA SER A 530 29.28 -30.70 5.36
C SER A 530 30.48 -29.76 5.33
N THR A 531 31.68 -30.32 5.25
CA THR A 531 32.93 -29.59 4.94
C THR A 531 33.26 -29.58 3.44
N ASN A 532 32.43 -30.24 2.63
CA ASN A 532 32.45 -30.20 1.17
C ASN A 532 30.99 -30.29 0.67
N PRO A 533 30.24 -29.20 0.74
CA PRO A 533 28.79 -29.22 0.54
C PRO A 533 28.41 -29.39 -0.92
N SER A 534 27.44 -30.25 -1.20
CA SER A 534 26.66 -30.21 -2.44
C SER A 534 25.51 -29.21 -2.34
N GLN A 535 24.82 -28.94 -3.44
CA GLN A 535 23.61 -28.11 -3.43
C GLN A 535 22.60 -28.61 -2.36
N GLY A 536 22.04 -27.69 -1.59
CA GLY A 536 21.12 -28.00 -0.48
C GLY A 536 21.79 -28.40 0.84
N VAL A 537 23.13 -28.46 0.89
CA VAL A 537 23.91 -28.73 2.11
C VAL A 537 24.67 -27.48 2.52
N MET A 538 24.65 -27.13 3.81
CA MET A 538 25.34 -25.97 4.37
C MET A 538 26.83 -26.27 4.59
N ASP A 539 27.68 -25.28 4.27
CA ASP A 539 29.11 -25.38 4.56
C ASP A 539 29.38 -25.07 6.03
N LEU A 540 29.85 -26.07 6.78
CA LEU A 540 30.09 -25.94 8.21
C LEU A 540 31.12 -24.86 8.55
N GLU A 541 32.14 -24.70 7.71
CA GLU A 541 33.23 -23.74 7.92
C GLU A 541 32.86 -22.32 7.50
N SER A 542 32.15 -22.12 6.39
CA SER A 542 31.67 -20.78 6.00
C SER A 542 30.80 -20.16 7.09
N VAL A 543 29.88 -20.94 7.66
CA VAL A 543 29.06 -20.50 8.79
C VAL A 543 29.93 -20.26 10.03
N ALA A 544 30.91 -21.12 10.33
CA ALA A 544 31.83 -20.89 11.45
C ALA A 544 32.57 -19.54 11.34
N VAL A 545 33.11 -19.23 10.15
CA VAL A 545 33.84 -17.98 9.94
C VAL A 545 32.91 -16.77 10.10
N HIS A 546 31.68 -16.86 9.60
CA HIS A 546 30.64 -15.82 9.76
C HIS A 546 30.31 -15.57 11.24
N GLU A 547 29.87 -16.61 11.95
CA GLU A 547 29.39 -16.47 13.33
C GLU A 547 30.51 -16.09 14.31
N ILE A 548 31.75 -16.52 14.06
CA ILE A 548 32.90 -16.05 14.85
C ILE A 548 33.14 -14.54 14.64
N GLY A 549 32.84 -13.99 13.45
CA GLY A 549 32.88 -12.55 13.22
C GLY A 549 31.94 -11.79 14.18
N HIS A 550 30.75 -12.33 14.44
CA HIS A 550 29.82 -11.80 15.44
C HIS A 550 30.35 -11.93 16.87
N LEU A 551 30.93 -13.08 17.23
CA LEU A 551 31.58 -13.29 18.53
C LEU A 551 32.72 -12.29 18.78
N LEU A 552 33.32 -11.73 17.73
CA LEU A 552 34.34 -10.68 17.79
C LEU A 552 33.76 -9.26 17.66
N GLY A 553 32.45 -9.10 17.46
CA GLY A 553 31.75 -7.82 17.54
C GLY A 553 31.46 -7.15 16.20
N LEU A 554 31.74 -7.82 15.08
CA LEU A 554 31.25 -7.38 13.78
C LEU A 554 29.75 -7.60 13.67
N GLY A 555 29.05 -6.66 13.06
CA GLY A 555 27.71 -6.92 12.53
C GLY A 555 27.78 -7.41 11.08
N HIS A 556 26.65 -7.40 10.39
CA HIS A 556 26.59 -7.80 9.00
C HIS A 556 27.33 -6.81 8.07
N SER A 557 27.68 -7.29 6.88
CA SER A 557 28.17 -6.45 5.78
C SER A 557 27.07 -6.28 4.73
N SER A 558 27.01 -5.12 4.07
CA SER A 558 26.22 -4.99 2.84
C SER A 558 26.91 -5.58 1.61
N VAL A 559 28.16 -6.04 1.66
CA VAL A 559 28.85 -6.54 0.46
C VAL A 559 28.49 -8.01 0.22
N PRO A 560 27.81 -8.40 -0.89
CA PRO A 560 27.38 -9.79 -1.12
C PRO A 560 28.53 -10.82 -1.11
N GLY A 561 29.73 -10.40 -1.53
CA GLY A 561 30.93 -11.23 -1.53
C GLY A 561 31.62 -11.37 -0.17
N ALA A 562 31.21 -10.62 0.86
CA ALA A 562 31.90 -10.56 2.14
C ALA A 562 31.37 -11.60 3.13
N ILE A 563 32.23 -12.18 3.98
CA ILE A 563 31.83 -13.32 4.83
C ILE A 563 30.67 -12.96 5.76
N MET A 564 30.60 -11.71 6.24
CA MET A 564 29.53 -11.19 7.11
C MET A 564 28.28 -10.76 6.34
N PHE A 565 28.17 -11.07 5.04
CA PHE A 565 26.88 -10.94 4.35
C PHE A 565 25.89 -11.96 4.92
N PRO A 566 24.65 -11.57 5.28
CA PRO A 566 23.76 -12.45 6.04
C PRO A 566 23.27 -13.67 5.28
N ILE A 567 23.09 -13.58 3.95
CA ILE A 567 22.70 -14.75 3.16
C ILE A 567 23.90 -15.69 3.07
N ILE A 568 23.65 -16.96 3.40
CA ILE A 568 24.62 -18.04 3.33
C ILE A 568 24.08 -19.08 2.35
N PRO A 569 24.47 -19.03 1.06
CA PRO A 569 23.96 -19.97 0.08
C PRO A 569 24.41 -21.41 0.39
N SER A 570 23.49 -22.38 0.28
CA SER A 570 23.85 -23.80 0.39
C SER A 570 24.66 -24.25 -0.83
N GLY A 571 25.54 -25.25 -0.64
CA GLY A 571 26.43 -25.77 -1.67
C GLY A 571 27.58 -24.84 -2.06
N VAL A 572 27.77 -23.72 -1.35
CA VAL A 572 28.84 -22.74 -1.63
C VAL A 572 29.85 -22.73 -0.50
N THR A 573 31.13 -22.73 -0.84
CA THR A 573 32.23 -22.52 0.10
C THR A 573 32.69 -21.07 0.05
N LYS A 574 32.61 -20.38 1.18
CA LYS A 574 33.00 -18.98 1.36
C LYS A 574 33.70 -18.86 2.71
N ARG A 575 35.01 -19.08 2.73
CA ARG A 575 35.78 -19.23 3.99
C ARG A 575 36.82 -18.14 4.19
N GLU A 576 37.11 -17.36 3.16
CA GLU A 576 38.12 -16.31 3.19
C GLU A 576 37.53 -14.96 3.61
N LEU A 577 38.27 -14.22 4.44
CA LEU A 577 37.85 -12.89 4.89
C LEU A 577 37.96 -11.90 3.73
N HIS A 578 36.89 -11.15 3.48
CA HIS A 578 36.89 -10.10 2.48
C HIS A 578 37.46 -8.80 3.08
N GLY A 579 37.88 -7.87 2.23
CA GLY A 579 38.52 -6.62 2.67
C GLY A 579 37.66 -5.78 3.61
N ASP A 580 36.33 -5.90 3.48
CA ASP A 580 35.36 -5.20 4.32
C ASP A 580 35.40 -5.70 5.78
N GLU A 581 35.46 -7.02 6.03
CA GLU A 581 35.63 -7.54 7.40
C GLU A 581 36.98 -7.20 8.00
N ILE A 582 38.03 -7.29 7.20
CA ILE A 582 39.39 -6.98 7.65
C ILE A 582 39.45 -5.51 8.07
N GLN A 583 38.85 -4.61 7.30
CA GLN A 583 38.75 -3.20 7.66
C GLN A 583 37.88 -2.99 8.91
N GLY A 584 36.75 -3.69 8.99
CA GLY A 584 35.84 -3.62 10.13
C GLY A 584 36.50 -4.04 11.44
N ILE A 585 37.14 -5.22 11.46
CA ILE A 585 37.73 -5.78 12.68
C ILE A 585 38.93 -4.96 13.16
N ARG A 586 39.76 -4.48 12.22
CA ARG A 586 40.86 -3.55 12.52
C ARG A 586 40.35 -2.19 13.02
N THR A 587 39.19 -1.75 12.55
CA THR A 587 38.54 -0.54 13.10
C THR A 587 38.07 -0.75 14.53
N LEU A 588 37.62 -1.97 14.89
CA LEU A 588 37.08 -2.28 16.22
C LEU A 588 38.17 -2.45 17.28
N TYR A 589 39.29 -3.07 16.90
CA TYR A 589 40.38 -3.43 17.81
C TYR A 589 41.70 -2.69 17.60
N GLY A 590 41.79 -1.85 16.56
CA GLY A 590 43.04 -1.22 16.13
C GLY A 590 43.84 -2.11 15.19
N THR A 591 44.77 -1.52 14.45
CA THR A 591 45.78 -2.28 13.70
C THR A 591 46.78 -2.85 14.68
N SER A 592 46.91 -4.18 14.72
CA SER A 592 48.11 -4.81 15.30
C SER A 592 49.31 -4.22 14.55
N ASN A 593 50.07 -3.34 15.19
CA ASN A 593 51.39 -2.98 14.69
C ASN A 593 52.22 -4.27 14.80
N TYR A 594 52.48 -4.89 13.65
CA TYR A 594 53.51 -5.91 13.53
C TYR A 594 54.88 -5.31 13.86
#